data_AF-A0A2D5XGB3-F1
#
_entry.id   AF-A0A2D5XGB3-F1
#
_cell.length_a   1.000
_cell.length_b   1.000
_cell.length_c   1.000
_cell.angle_alpha   90.00
_cell.angle_beta   90.00
_cell.angle_gamma   90.00
#
_symmetry.space_group_name_H-M   'P 1'
#
loop_
_entity.id
_entity.type
_entity.pdbx_description
1 polymer ?
#
loop_
_entity_poly.entity_id
_entity_poly.type
_entity_poly.pdbx_seq_one_letter_code
_entity_poly.pdbx_strand_id
1 'polypeptide(L)' 'MKKNQFCPTTQQTFIELLAKSGNVSTACRAVGITRQSAYRRRKADHDFAKAWDEAEEAFIAMISLIAAPRGETFKST' A
#
# COMPACT_ATOMS: atom_id res chain seq x y z
N MET A 1 22.99 6.51 -18.50
CA MET A 1 22.85 5.59 -17.36
C MET A 1 21.38 5.50 -16.97
N LYS A 2 20.73 4.35 -17.16
CA LYS A 2 19.32 4.16 -16.78
C LYS A 2 19.27 4.09 -15.25
N LYS A 3 18.88 5.20 -14.61
CA LYS A 3 18.76 5.27 -13.14
C LYS A 3 17.83 4.15 -12.70
N ASN A 4 18.30 3.29 -11.80
CA ASN A 4 17.53 2.20 -11.23
C ASN A 4 16.37 2.81 -10.43
N GLN A 5 15.26 3.11 -11.12
CA GLN A 5 14.13 3.95 -10.69
C GLN A 5 13.33 3.33 -9.52
N PHE A 6 13.81 2.21 -8.99
CA PHE A 6 13.22 1.47 -7.89
C PHE A 6 14.32 1.05 -6.91
N CYS A 7 14.84 2.05 -6.20
CA CYS A 7 15.73 1.92 -5.06
C CYS A 7 14.92 1.74 -3.76
N PRO A 8 15.53 1.27 -2.65
CA PRO A 8 14.82 1.03 -1.39
C PRO A 8 14.02 2.22 -0.88
N THR A 9 14.54 3.45 -1.01
CA THR A 9 13.81 4.67 -0.63
C THR A 9 12.51 4.83 -1.42
N THR A 10 12.56 4.60 -2.73
CA THR A 10 11.38 4.67 -3.60
C THR A 10 10.40 3.52 -3.31
N GLN A 11 10.89 2.35 -2.94
CA GLN A 11 10.06 1.23 -2.48
C GLN A 11 9.32 1.60 -1.19
N GLN A 12 9.99 2.20 -0.21
CA GLN A 12 9.34 2.65 1.02
C GLN A 12 8.23 3.68 0.74
N THR A 13 8.52 4.71 -0.07
CA THR A 13 7.49 5.69 -0.46
C THR A 13 6.31 5.03 -1.18
N PHE A 14 6.57 4.03 -2.03
CA PHE A 14 5.51 3.27 -2.70
C PHE A 14 4.62 2.53 -1.68
N ILE A 15 5.23 1.85 -0.70
CA ILE A 15 4.53 1.10 0.35
C ILE A 15 3.70 2.04 1.25
N GLU A 16 4.26 3.18 1.66
CA GLU A 16 3.53 4.17 2.48
C GLU A 16 2.29 4.72 1.76
N LEU A 17 2.42 5.00 0.46
CA LEU A 17 1.29 5.49 -0.35
C LEU A 17 0.25 4.39 -0.57
N LEU A 18 0.68 3.14 -0.72
CA LEU A 18 -0.23 2.01 -0.82
C LEU A 18 -1.04 1.84 0.48
N ALA A 19 -0.38 1.90 1.63
CA ALA A 19 -1.05 1.79 2.94
C ALA A 19 -2.07 2.90 3.21
N LYS A 20 -1.87 4.09 2.64
CA LYS A 20 -2.77 5.24 2.81
C LYS A 20 -3.93 5.27 1.81
N SER A 21 -3.71 4.78 0.59
CA SER A 21 -4.66 4.97 -0.53
C SER A 21 -5.29 3.68 -1.05
N GLY A 22 -4.70 2.52 -0.76
CA GLY A 22 -5.08 1.23 -1.35
C GLY A 22 -4.92 1.18 -2.87
N ASN A 23 -4.29 2.18 -3.50
CA ASN A 23 -4.26 2.31 -4.95
C ASN A 23 -2.83 2.26 -5.51
N VAL A 24 -2.51 1.12 -6.11
CA VAL A 24 -1.23 0.85 -6.79
C VAL A 24 -0.93 1.86 -7.88
N SER A 25 -1.93 2.32 -8.63
CA SER A 25 -1.73 3.28 -9.73
C SER A 25 -1.31 4.65 -9.21
N THR A 26 -1.93 5.09 -8.11
CA THR A 26 -1.58 6.35 -7.44
C THR A 26 -0.17 6.28 -6.87
N ALA A 27 0.17 5.19 -6.17
CA ALA A 27 1.51 4.97 -5.64
C ALA A 27 2.57 4.94 -6.76
N CYS A 28 2.30 4.23 -7.87
CA CYS A 28 3.18 4.19 -9.04
C CYS A 28 3.44 5.58 -9.65
N ARG A 29 2.40 6.41 -9.76
CA ARG A 29 2.50 7.74 -10.34
C ARG A 29 3.31 8.69 -9.46
N ALA A 30 3.18 8.57 -8.14
CA ALA A 30 3.95 9.36 -7.18
C ALA A 30 5.45 9.03 -7.20
N VAL A 31 5.80 7.75 -7.35
CA VAL A 31 7.20 7.31 -7.40
C VAL A 31 7.79 7.28 -8.82
N GLY A 32 6.97 7.58 -9.84
CA GLY A 32 7.41 7.66 -11.23
C GLY A 32 7.75 6.31 -11.88
N ILE A 33 7.09 5.22 -11.47
CA ILE A 33 7.29 3.88 -12.05
C ILE A 33 6.03 3.38 -12.76
N THR A 34 6.21 2.37 -13.60
CA THR A 34 5.09 1.62 -14.18
C THR A 34 4.63 0.51 -13.24
N ARG A 35 3.32 0.21 -13.28
CA ARG A 35 2.72 -0.92 -12.54
C ARG A 35 3.44 -2.24 -12.83
N GLN A 36 3.82 -2.48 -14.08
CA GLN A 36 4.55 -3.68 -14.50
C GLN A 36 5.89 -3.83 -13.76
N SER A 37 6.64 -2.73 -13.61
CA SER A 37 7.90 -2.74 -12.85
C SER A 37 7.67 -3.04 -11.36
N ALA A 38 6.60 -2.49 -10.77
CA ALA A 38 6.23 -2.75 -9.38
C ALA A 38 5.90 -4.23 -9.15
N TYR A 39 5.05 -4.83 -10.00
CA TYR A 39 4.71 -6.25 -9.93
C TYR A 39 5.92 -7.16 -10.21
N ARG A 40 6.80 -6.78 -11.14
CA ARG A 40 8.03 -7.55 -11.39
C ARG A 40 8.92 -7.55 -10.15
N ARG A 41 9.04 -6.42 -9.44
CA ARG A 41 9.80 -6.37 -8.19
C ARG A 41 9.13 -7.20 -7.09
N ARG A 42 7.80 -7.13 -6.96
CA ARG A 42 7.03 -7.99 -6.03
C ARG A 42 7.31 -9.48 -6.23
N LYS A 43 7.57 -9.92 -7.47
CA LYS A 43 7.96 -11.31 -7.74
C LYS A 43 9.43 -11.62 -7.47
N ALA A 44 10.31 -10.64 -7.62
CA ALA A 44 11.76 -10.82 -7.48
C ALA A 44 12.26 -10.64 -6.05
N ASP A 45 11.52 -9.91 -5.22
CA ASP A 45 11.93 -9.48 -3.88
C ASP A 45 10.84 -9.83 -2.86
N HIS A 46 11.14 -10.82 -2.02
CA HIS A 46 10.19 -11.34 -1.03
C HIS A 46 9.91 -10.35 0.10
N ASP A 47 10.89 -9.55 0.50
CA ASP A 47 10.74 -8.53 1.54
C ASP A 47 9.77 -7.44 1.10
N PHE A 48 9.93 -6.95 -0.12
CA PHE A 48 9.01 -6.00 -0.74
C PHE A 48 7.61 -6.60 -0.93
N ALA A 49 7.51 -7.88 -1.26
CA ALA A 49 6.21 -8.55 -1.36
C ALA A 49 5.49 -8.62 -0.01
N LYS A 50 6.23 -8.88 1.08
CA LYS A 50 5.70 -8.88 2.44
C LYS A 50 5.27 -7.47 2.86
N ALA A 51 6.11 -6.46 2.64
CA ALA A 51 5.78 -5.07 2.94
C ALA A 51 4.55 -4.57 2.16
N TRP A 52 4.35 -5.07 0.95
CA TRP A 52 3.17 -4.77 0.14
C TRP A 52 1.89 -5.33 0.79
N ASP A 53 1.92 -6.60 1.18
CA ASP A 53 0.80 -7.26 1.85
C ASP A 53 0.44 -6.53 3.16
N GLU A 54 1.44 -6.20 3.98
CA GLU A 54 1.26 -5.41 5.21
C GLU A 54 0.63 -4.03 4.94
N ALA A 55 0.96 -3.39 3.82
CA ALA A 55 0.34 -2.13 3.42
C ALA A 55 -1.12 -2.29 2.98
N GLU A 56 -1.46 -3.37 2.25
CA GLU A 56 -2.86 -3.66 1.89
C GLU A 56 -3.70 -3.90 3.16
N GLU A 57 -3.18 -4.71 4.09
CA GLU A 57 -3.82 -4.97 5.37
C GLU A 57 -3.96 -3.70 6.23
N ALA A 58 -2.94 -2.84 6.26
CA ALA A 58 -3.00 -1.55 6.96
C ALA A 58 -4.07 -0.62 6.38
N PHE A 59 -4.22 -0.58 5.04
CA PHE A 59 -5.27 0.18 4.39
C PHE A 59 -6.67 -0.36 4.72
N ILE A 60 -6.84 -1.68 4.68
CA ILE A 60 -8.10 -2.34 5.04
C ILE A 60 -8.44 -2.06 6.51
N ALA A 61 -7.47 -2.20 7.42
CA ALA A 61 -7.65 -1.91 8.83
C ALA A 61 -8.02 -0.43 9.07
N MET A 62 -7.38 0.50 8.35
CA MET A 62 -7.72 1.92 8.38
C MET A 62 -9.17 2.16 7.95
N ILE A 63 -9.58 1.62 6.79
CA ILE A 63 -10.94 1.77 6.28
C ILE A 63 -11.94 1.12 7.24
N SER A 64 -11.63 -0.07 7.78
CA SER A 64 -12.48 -0.76 8.74
C SER A 64 -12.66 0.03 10.03
N LEU A 65 -11.62 0.71 10.52
CA LEU A 65 -11.70 1.57 11.70
C LEU A 65 -12.56 2.82 11.44
N ILE A 66 -12.49 3.38 10.23
CA ILE A 66 -13.31 4.53 9.82
C ILE A 66 -14.78 4.10 9.60
N ALA A 67 -14.99 2.90 9.07
CA ALA A 67 -16.30 2.33 8.78
C ALA A 67 -16.96 1.65 9.99
N ALA A 68 -16.22 1.41 11.08
CA ALA A 68 -16.82 0.96 12.33
C ALA A 68 -17.88 2.00 12.74
N PRO A 69 -19.13 1.60 12.99
CA PRO A 69 -20.15 2.54 13.39
C PRO A 69 -19.70 3.23 14.69
N ARG A 70 -19.45 4.54 14.62
CA ARG A 70 -19.47 5.41 15.81
C ARG A 70 -20.92 5.45 16.33
N GLY A 71 -21.40 4.35 16.88
CA GLY A 71 -22.80 4.22 17.23
C GLY A 71 -23.28 2.79 17.29
N GLU A 72 -22.81 2.03 18.27
CA GLU A 72 -23.63 1.00 18.90
C GLU A 72 -23.86 1.37 20.36
N THR A 73 -24.69 2.40 20.57
CA THR A 73 -25.56 2.50 21.75
C THR A 73 -27.01 2.28 21.30
N PHE A 74 -27.34 1.04 20.91
CA PHE A 74 -28.72 0.56 20.74
C PHE A 74 -28.64 -0.95 20.48
N LYS A 75 -29.21 -1.92 21.22
CA LYS A 75 -30.24 -2.08 22.26
C LYS A 75 -29.72 -3.19 23.22
N SER A 76 -30.28 -3.62 24.36
CA SER A 76 -31.56 -3.52 25.04
C SER A 76 -31.34 -4.13 26.43
N THR A 77 -31.81 -3.52 27.52
CA THR A 77 -32.54 -4.13 28.64
C THR A 77 -33.15 -2.99 29.44
#